data_AF-A0AAF1A112-F1
#
_entry.id   AF-A0AAF1A112-F1
#
_cell.length_a   1.000
_cell.length_b   1.000
_cell.length_c   1.000
_cell.angle_alpha   90.00
_cell.angle_beta   90.00
_cell.angle_gamma   90.00
#
_symmetry.space_group_name_H-M   'P 1'
#
loop_
_entity.id
_entity.type
_entity.pdbx_description
1 polymer ?
#
loop_
_entity_poly.entity_id
_entity_poly.type
_entity_poly.pdbx_seq_one_letter_code
_entity_poly.pdbx_strand_id
1 'polypeptide(L)'
;MNNQIDMIKYGVKKEGIVWDEKGKSEIAKIFIYSGVDAYFVCSLQFLFVEDGQFVLSQLHGADYNYSLNTNFSTVVLDYPSEFLTGIQGTFYRTGLRSIKFVTNKNVYGPYDSDKIDPKFQYKEFNVHLGDDRSFGGFHGTKSESHIESIGIYMKPVTSSMITNSSDKVQKSKKKTRY
;
A
#
# COMPACT_ATOMS: atom_id res chain seq x y z
N MET A 1 15.00 19.17 17.96
CA MET A 1 15.14 17.70 17.80
C MET A 1 13.87 17.22 17.11
N ASN A 2 13.99 16.80 15.85
CA ASN A 2 12.85 16.25 15.11
C ASN A 2 12.60 14.83 15.65
N ASN A 3 11.55 14.68 16.46
CA ASN A 3 11.01 13.36 16.81
C ASN A 3 10.35 12.76 15.58
N GLN A 4 11.16 12.30 14.62
CA GLN A 4 10.66 11.47 13.54
C GLN A 4 10.49 10.07 14.14
N ILE A 5 9.25 9.72 14.48
CA ILE A 5 8.96 8.38 15.00
C ILE A 5 9.18 7.39 13.85
N ASP A 6 10.02 6.39 14.09
CA ASP A 6 10.31 5.37 13.09
C ASP A 6 9.05 4.58 12.74
N MET A 7 8.74 4.51 11.45
CA MET A 7 7.65 3.67 10.93
C MET A 7 8.03 2.20 10.98
N ILE A 8 7.07 1.36 11.37
CA ILE A 8 7.22 -0.10 11.39
C ILE A 8 7.09 -0.61 9.96
N LYS A 9 8.08 -1.37 9.48
CA LYS A 9 8.10 -1.95 8.13
C LYS A 9 7.65 -3.40 8.17
N TYR A 10 6.60 -3.74 7.43
CA TYR A 10 6.18 -5.13 7.24
C TYR A 10 6.20 -5.49 5.75
N GLY A 11 6.74 -6.67 5.40
CA GLY A 11 6.69 -7.20 4.05
C GLY A 11 7.79 -8.21 3.77
N VAL A 12 7.64 -8.96 2.68
CA VAL A 12 8.65 -9.94 2.25
C VAL A 12 9.74 -9.21 1.47
N LYS A 13 11.00 -9.37 1.90
CA LYS A 13 12.16 -8.90 1.13
C LYS A 13 12.52 -9.95 0.07
N LYS A 14 12.59 -9.54 -1.20
CA LYS A 14 13.16 -10.32 -2.30
C LYS A 14 14.39 -9.60 -2.88
N GLU A 15 15.05 -10.20 -3.87
CA GLU A 15 16.34 -9.72 -4.39
C GLU A 15 16.21 -8.67 -5.52
N GLY A 16 15.02 -8.41 -6.05
CA GLY A 16 14.81 -7.43 -7.12
C GLY A 16 15.07 -5.97 -6.74
N ILE A 17 14.85 -5.11 -7.72
CA ILE A 17 15.05 -3.66 -7.60
C ILE A 17 14.07 -3.10 -6.56
N VAL A 18 14.61 -2.47 -5.53
CA VAL A 18 13.82 -1.90 -4.43
C VAL A 18 13.06 -0.66 -4.93
N TRP A 19 11.80 -0.56 -4.52
CA TRP A 19 11.01 0.65 -4.61
C TRP A 19 10.41 0.97 -3.23
N ASP A 20 10.34 2.26 -2.90
CA ASP A 20 9.99 2.72 -1.56
C ASP A 20 9.18 4.02 -1.62
N GLU A 21 7.98 3.99 -1.05
CA GLU A 21 7.03 5.10 -0.95
C GLU A 21 6.78 5.47 0.53
N LYS A 22 7.76 5.24 1.42
CA LYS A 22 7.72 5.58 2.84
C LYS A 22 7.31 7.04 3.05
N GLY A 23 6.32 7.26 3.91
CA GLY A 23 5.80 8.58 4.28
C GLY A 23 4.55 8.99 3.49
N LYS A 24 4.27 8.36 2.35
CA LYS A 24 3.10 8.65 1.52
C LYS A 24 1.86 7.91 2.02
N SER A 25 1.20 8.50 3.02
CA SER A 25 0.16 7.84 3.81
C SER A 25 -1.27 8.01 3.32
N GLU A 26 -1.52 8.90 2.37
CA GLU A 26 -2.85 9.18 1.86
C GLU A 26 -2.92 8.84 0.38
N ILE A 27 -3.89 8.00 0.01
CA ILE A 27 -4.08 7.49 -1.35
C ILE A 27 -5.49 7.80 -1.79
N ALA A 28 -5.63 8.27 -3.02
CA ALA A 28 -6.93 8.48 -3.67
C ALA A 28 -7.24 7.38 -4.68
N LYS A 29 -6.21 6.86 -5.36
CA LYS A 29 -6.38 5.85 -6.41
C LYS A 29 -5.19 4.91 -6.50
N ILE A 30 -5.47 3.66 -6.82
CA ILE A 30 -4.46 2.63 -7.12
C ILE A 30 -4.70 2.11 -8.52
N PHE A 31 -3.64 1.99 -9.30
CA PHE A 31 -3.63 1.45 -10.64
C PHE A 31 -2.90 0.11 -10.62
N ILE A 32 -3.53 -0.91 -11.20
CA ILE A 32 -3.03 -2.29 -11.20
C ILE A 32 -2.98 -2.79 -12.64
N TYR A 33 -1.83 -3.33 -13.01
CA TYR A 33 -1.61 -3.99 -14.29
C TYR A 33 -1.30 -5.46 -14.00
N SER A 34 -2.20 -6.37 -14.35
CA SER A 34 -1.97 -7.82 -14.23
C SER A 34 -1.74 -8.43 -15.61
N GLY A 35 -0.84 -9.41 -15.70
CA GLY A 35 -0.55 -10.03 -17.00
C GLY A 35 -1.69 -10.93 -17.46
N VAL A 36 -2.09 -10.80 -18.73
CA VAL A 36 -2.99 -11.74 -19.41
C VAL A 36 -2.27 -13.06 -19.67
N ASP A 37 -1.00 -12.96 -20.10
CA ASP A 37 -0.12 -14.11 -20.37
C ASP A 37 1.00 -14.32 -19.35
N ALA A 38 1.02 -13.52 -18.27
CA ALA A 38 1.96 -13.68 -17.17
C ALA A 38 1.30 -14.35 -15.97
N TYR A 39 2.10 -14.75 -14.98
CA TYR A 39 1.63 -15.37 -13.73
C TYR A 39 1.58 -14.39 -12.54
N PHE A 40 1.80 -13.10 -12.82
CA PHE A 40 2.12 -12.10 -11.81
C PHE A 40 1.36 -10.79 -12.04
N VAL A 41 1.22 -10.03 -10.97
CA VAL A 41 0.95 -8.59 -11.05
C VAL A 41 2.17 -7.92 -11.70
N CYS A 42 1.97 -7.37 -12.89
CA CYS A 42 3.03 -6.76 -13.69
C CYS A 42 3.46 -5.44 -13.08
N SER A 43 2.49 -4.55 -12.80
CA SER A 43 2.82 -3.21 -12.34
C SER A 43 1.78 -2.63 -11.39
N LEU A 44 2.24 -1.73 -10.53
CA LEU A 44 1.45 -0.95 -9.59
C LEU A 44 1.84 0.53 -9.69
N GLN A 45 0.84 1.41 -9.62
CA GLN A 45 1.04 2.84 -9.51
C GLN A 45 0.00 3.42 -8.55
N PHE A 46 0.36 4.49 -7.85
CA PHE A 46 -0.44 5.08 -6.79
C PHE A 46 -0.65 6.57 -7.05
N LEU A 47 -1.88 7.03 -6.89
CA LEU A 47 -2.19 8.46 -6.81
C LEU A 47 -2.29 8.83 -5.33
N PHE A 48 -1.24 9.46 -4.82
CA PHE A 48 -1.16 9.94 -3.46
C PHE A 48 -1.83 11.30 -3.31
N VAL A 49 -2.19 11.63 -2.07
CA VAL A 49 -2.55 12.98 -1.66
C VAL A 49 -1.44 13.52 -0.77
N GLU A 50 -0.73 14.55 -1.23
CA GLU A 50 0.38 15.18 -0.52
C GLU A 50 0.07 16.68 -0.41
N ASP A 51 -0.02 17.20 0.82
CA ASP A 51 -0.39 18.60 1.09
C ASP A 51 -1.66 19.08 0.35
N GLY A 52 -2.65 18.18 0.25
CA GLY A 52 -3.92 18.44 -0.44
C GLY A 52 -3.84 18.39 -1.97
N GLN A 53 -2.68 18.06 -2.54
CA GLN A 53 -2.47 17.90 -3.98
C GLN A 53 -2.39 16.43 -4.37
N PHE A 54 -2.85 16.11 -5.58
CA PHE A 54 -2.71 14.75 -6.12
C PHE A 54 -1.34 14.57 -6.77
N VAL A 55 -0.57 13.58 -6.29
CA VAL A 55 0.78 13.28 -6.75
C VAL A 55 0.84 11.84 -7.23
N LEU A 56 1.13 11.64 -8.51
CA LEU A 56 1.25 10.31 -9.11
C LEU A 56 2.64 9.73 -8.82
N SER A 57 2.69 8.49 -8.34
CA SER A 57 3.94 7.76 -8.12
C SER A 57 4.62 7.39 -9.44
N GLN A 58 5.89 6.97 -9.35
CA GLN A 58 6.47 6.19 -10.44
C GLN A 58 5.70 4.88 -10.64
N LEU A 59 5.74 4.35 -11.86
CA LEU A 59 5.24 3.02 -12.16
C LEU A 59 6.23 1.99 -11.58
N HIS A 60 5.74 1.14 -10.68
CA HIS A 60 6.50 0.05 -10.10
C HIS A 60 6.17 -1.22 -10.89
N GLY A 61 7.18 -1.92 -11.40
CA GLY A 61 7.00 -3.12 -12.24
C GLY A 61 7.45 -2.88 -13.68
N ALA A 62 6.81 -3.60 -14.60
CA ALA A 62 7.02 -3.43 -16.04
C ALA A 62 6.60 -2.04 -16.51
N ASP A 63 7.44 -1.41 -17.34
CA ASP A 63 7.11 -0.14 -17.98
C ASP A 63 6.36 -0.33 -19.30
N TYR A 64 6.00 0.78 -19.94
CA TYR A 64 5.26 0.79 -21.20
C TYR A 64 6.07 0.27 -22.40
N ASN A 65 7.40 0.15 -22.29
CA ASN A 65 8.24 -0.39 -23.37
C ASN A 65 8.28 -1.93 -23.34
N TYR A 66 7.95 -2.50 -22.19
CA TYR A 66 7.84 -3.94 -22.04
C TYR A 66 6.50 -4.40 -22.63
N SER A 67 6.53 -4.96 -23.84
CA SER A 67 5.34 -5.44 -24.57
C SER A 67 4.71 -6.65 -23.86
N LEU A 68 3.95 -6.38 -22.80
CA LEU A 68 3.11 -7.35 -22.12
C LEU A 68 1.65 -7.08 -22.45
N ASN A 69 0.93 -8.14 -22.76
CA ASN A 69 -0.52 -8.10 -22.75
C ASN A 69 -0.98 -8.06 -21.29
N THR A 70 -1.56 -6.94 -20.85
CA THR A 70 -1.96 -6.72 -19.47
C THR A 70 -3.42 -6.30 -19.37
N ASN A 71 -4.12 -6.84 -18.37
CA ASN A 71 -5.37 -6.29 -17.89
C ASN A 71 -5.08 -5.07 -17.01
N PHE A 72 -5.86 -4.00 -17.18
CA PHE A 72 -5.78 -2.79 -16.38
C PHE A 72 -6.98 -2.67 -15.46
N SER A 73 -6.71 -2.46 -14.17
CA SER A 73 -7.72 -2.28 -13.13
C SER A 73 -7.40 -1.08 -12.27
N THR A 74 -8.43 -0.48 -11.67
CA THR A 74 -8.23 0.62 -10.72
C THR A 74 -9.06 0.46 -9.47
N VAL A 75 -8.49 0.86 -8.34
CA VAL A 75 -9.19 1.07 -7.06
C VAL A 75 -9.31 2.56 -6.83
N VAL A 76 -10.52 3.08 -6.77
CA VAL A 76 -10.80 4.47 -6.39
C VAL A 76 -11.31 4.46 -4.96
N LEU A 77 -10.62 5.17 -4.07
CA LEU A 77 -11.04 5.31 -2.68
C LEU A 77 -11.96 6.51 -2.53
N ASP A 78 -12.97 6.39 -1.67
CA ASP A 78 -13.82 7.50 -1.23
C ASP A 78 -13.06 8.45 -0.27
N TYR A 79 -11.99 9.06 -0.78
CA TYR A 79 -11.12 9.95 -0.04
C TYR A 79 -11.86 11.24 0.37
N PRO A 80 -11.71 11.73 1.63
CA PRO A 80 -10.80 11.21 2.64
C PRO A 80 -11.39 10.10 3.50
N SER A 81 -12.69 9.81 3.41
CA SER A 81 -13.38 8.94 4.37
C SER A 81 -13.03 7.45 4.28
N GLU A 82 -12.47 7.01 3.15
CA GLU A 82 -11.92 5.67 2.95
C GLU A 82 -10.38 5.69 2.90
N PHE A 83 -9.75 4.77 3.61
CA PHE A 83 -8.31 4.65 3.75
C PHE A 83 -7.88 3.20 3.91
N LEU A 84 -6.62 2.91 3.54
CA LEU A 84 -6.07 1.56 3.67
C LEU A 84 -5.89 1.15 5.12
N THR A 85 -6.35 -0.05 5.43
CA THR A 85 -6.17 -0.76 6.70
C THR A 85 -5.39 -2.05 6.51
N GLY A 86 -5.00 -2.40 5.28
CA GLY A 86 -4.20 -3.59 5.05
C GLY A 86 -4.02 -3.97 3.59
N ILE A 87 -3.24 -5.03 3.39
CA ILE A 87 -3.11 -5.73 2.11
C ILE A 87 -3.14 -7.23 2.34
N GLN A 88 -3.71 -7.94 1.39
CA GLN A 88 -3.73 -9.40 1.38
C GLN A 88 -3.32 -9.88 -0.01
N GLY A 89 -2.89 -11.12 -0.14
CA GLY A 89 -2.60 -11.66 -1.45
C GLY A 89 -1.84 -12.95 -1.43
N THR A 90 -1.30 -13.29 -2.59
CA THR A 90 -0.50 -14.50 -2.78
C THR A 90 0.80 -14.19 -3.50
N PHE A 91 1.85 -14.91 -3.13
CA PHE A 91 3.14 -14.89 -3.82
C PHE A 91 3.46 -16.28 -4.35
N TYR A 92 3.95 -16.34 -5.59
CA TYR A 92 4.81 -17.44 -5.99
C TYR A 92 6.25 -17.16 -5.52
N ARG A 93 7.14 -18.14 -5.75
CA ARG A 93 8.56 -18.03 -5.41
C ARG A 93 9.18 -16.72 -5.92
N THR A 94 8.89 -16.35 -7.18
CA THR A 94 9.54 -15.20 -7.85
C THR A 94 8.74 -13.91 -7.77
N GLY A 95 7.40 -13.94 -7.64
CA GLY A 95 6.62 -12.70 -7.73
C GLY A 95 5.26 -12.69 -7.06
N LEU A 96 4.67 -11.48 -7.01
CA LEU A 96 3.31 -11.22 -6.53
C LEU A 96 2.33 -11.82 -7.53
N ARG A 97 1.60 -12.84 -7.10
CA ARG A 97 0.59 -13.53 -7.90
C ARG A 97 -0.73 -12.77 -7.87
N SER A 98 -1.17 -12.40 -6.68
CA SER A 98 -2.44 -11.69 -6.48
C SER A 98 -2.35 -10.68 -5.36
N ILE A 99 -3.17 -9.64 -5.43
CA ILE A 99 -3.28 -8.64 -4.37
C ILE A 99 -4.72 -8.19 -4.13
N LYS A 100 -5.05 -8.00 -2.87
CA LYS A 100 -6.23 -7.29 -2.40
C LYS A 100 -5.80 -6.07 -1.60
N PHE A 101 -6.51 -4.97 -1.79
CA PHE A 101 -6.39 -3.78 -0.96
C PHE A 101 -7.54 -3.75 0.04
N VAL A 102 -7.20 -3.72 1.32
CA VAL A 102 -8.18 -3.70 2.42
C VAL A 102 -8.28 -2.28 2.93
N THR A 103 -9.50 -1.77 3.01
CA THR A 103 -9.82 -0.43 3.53
C THR A 103 -10.72 -0.56 4.75
N ASN A 104 -10.97 0.56 5.42
CA ASN A 104 -11.96 0.65 6.48
C ASN A 104 -13.42 0.50 5.98
N LYS A 105 -13.66 0.48 4.66
CA LYS A 105 -15.01 0.36 4.08
C LYS A 105 -15.20 -0.88 3.21
N ASN A 106 -14.15 -1.38 2.58
CA ASN A 106 -14.26 -2.39 1.55
C ASN A 106 -12.97 -3.21 1.38
N VAL A 107 -13.07 -4.29 0.60
CA VAL A 107 -11.95 -5.08 0.12
C VAL A 107 -11.98 -5.10 -1.40
N TYR A 108 -10.92 -4.61 -2.03
CA TYR A 108 -10.79 -4.54 -3.48
C TYR A 108 -9.89 -5.66 -3.98
N GLY A 109 -10.34 -6.42 -4.98
CA GLY A 109 -9.64 -7.56 -5.56
C GLY A 109 -10.27 -8.92 -5.22
N PRO A 110 -9.53 -10.04 -5.40
CA PRO A 110 -8.12 -10.08 -5.78
C PRO A 110 -7.90 -9.60 -7.20
N TYR A 111 -6.82 -8.87 -7.41
CA TYR A 111 -6.27 -8.58 -8.72
C TYR A 111 -5.15 -9.59 -8.97
N ASP A 112 -5.41 -10.55 -9.84
CA ASP A 112 -4.47 -11.61 -10.24
C ASP A 112 -4.28 -11.65 -11.76
N SER A 113 -3.35 -12.49 -12.18
CA SER A 113 -3.19 -12.85 -13.58
C SER A 113 -4.19 -13.93 -13.98
N ASP A 114 -4.59 -13.92 -15.25
CA ASP A 114 -5.51 -14.93 -15.80
C ASP A 114 -4.88 -16.34 -15.84
N LYS A 115 -3.55 -16.43 -15.72
CA LYS A 115 -2.83 -17.70 -15.68
C LYS A 115 -2.58 -18.16 -14.24
N ILE A 116 -2.94 -19.41 -13.99
CA ILE A 116 -2.57 -20.15 -12.79
C ILE A 116 -1.83 -21.40 -13.27
N ASP A 117 -0.61 -21.62 -12.80
CA ASP A 117 0.05 -22.91 -12.99
C ASP A 117 -0.22 -23.77 -11.73
N PRO A 118 -1.02 -24.84 -11.84
CA PRO A 118 -1.34 -25.71 -10.71
C PRO A 118 -0.10 -26.40 -10.11
N LYS A 119 1.05 -26.37 -10.78
CA LYS A 119 2.32 -26.91 -10.28
C LYS A 119 3.06 -25.93 -9.35
N PHE A 120 2.77 -24.64 -9.41
CA PHE A 120 3.42 -23.66 -8.55
C PHE A 120 2.67 -23.53 -7.23
N GLN A 121 3.32 -23.91 -6.13
CA GLN A 121 2.82 -23.58 -4.80
C GLN A 121 2.91 -22.07 -4.58
N TYR A 122 1.78 -21.46 -4.21
CA TYR A 122 1.75 -20.08 -3.74
C TYR A 122 1.68 -20.02 -2.22
N LYS A 123 2.16 -18.92 -1.65
CA LYS A 123 2.01 -18.60 -0.23
C LYS A 123 1.10 -17.40 -0.08
N GLU A 124 0.18 -17.49 0.87
CA GLU A 124 -0.68 -16.37 1.24
C GLU A 124 0.05 -15.41 2.18
N PHE A 125 -0.32 -14.14 2.09
CA PHE A 125 0.05 -13.13 3.07
C PHE A 125 -1.18 -12.30 3.41
N ASN A 126 -1.22 -11.84 4.66
CA ASN A 126 -2.26 -10.96 5.17
C ASN A 126 -1.62 -9.99 6.15
N VAL A 127 -1.77 -8.70 5.86
CA VAL A 127 -1.27 -7.61 6.69
C VAL A 127 -2.44 -6.71 7.04
N HIS A 128 -2.64 -6.51 8.33
CA HIS A 128 -3.70 -5.67 8.87
C HIS A 128 -3.09 -4.64 9.82
N LEU A 129 -3.45 -3.38 9.62
CA LEU A 129 -2.95 -2.21 10.34
C LEU A 129 -3.90 -1.75 11.47
N GLY A 130 -5.07 -2.39 11.60
CA GLY A 130 -6.16 -1.92 12.47
C GLY A 130 -7.10 -0.96 11.73
N ASP A 131 -8.12 -0.47 12.45
CA ASP A 131 -9.18 0.39 11.89
C ASP A 131 -8.86 1.90 11.94
N ASP A 132 -7.58 2.24 12.10
CA ASP A 132 -7.10 3.62 12.14
C ASP A 132 -6.22 3.98 10.94
N ARG A 133 -5.92 5.27 10.78
CA ARG A 133 -5.10 5.79 9.67
C ARG A 133 -3.61 5.59 9.91
N SER A 134 -3.23 4.37 10.22
CA SER A 134 -1.84 4.01 10.52
C SER A 134 -1.03 3.68 9.28
N PHE A 135 -1.63 3.60 8.09
CA PHE A 135 -0.87 3.41 6.85
C PHE A 135 0.18 4.51 6.65
N GLY A 136 1.42 4.08 6.38
CA GLY A 136 2.61 4.93 6.30
C GLY A 136 3.30 4.92 4.94
N GLY A 137 2.72 4.27 3.93
CA GLY A 137 3.32 4.12 2.60
C GLY A 137 3.59 2.67 2.23
N PHE A 138 3.88 2.45 0.95
CA PHE A 138 4.24 1.13 0.42
C PHE A 138 5.76 0.97 0.29
N HIS A 139 6.20 -0.27 0.22
CA HIS A 139 7.53 -0.63 -0.27
C HIS A 139 7.47 -1.97 -0.98
N GLY A 140 8.51 -2.30 -1.72
CA GLY A 140 8.63 -3.62 -2.30
C GLY A 140 9.86 -3.79 -3.14
N THR A 141 9.81 -4.83 -3.96
CA THR A 141 10.82 -5.13 -4.97
C THR A 141 10.14 -5.41 -6.30
N LYS A 142 10.83 -5.12 -7.39
CA LYS A 142 10.36 -5.35 -8.76
C LYS A 142 11.48 -5.94 -9.61
N SER A 143 11.09 -6.64 -10.66
CA SER A 143 11.94 -6.90 -11.82
C SER A 143 11.53 -5.95 -12.95
N GLU A 144 12.18 -6.08 -14.11
CA GLU A 144 11.78 -5.37 -15.33
C GLU A 144 10.40 -5.78 -15.86
N SER A 145 9.85 -6.92 -15.40
CA SER A 145 8.62 -7.51 -15.96
C SER A 145 7.46 -7.64 -14.98
N HIS A 146 7.71 -7.60 -13.67
CA HIS A 146 6.66 -7.79 -12.68
C HIS A 146 7.03 -7.29 -11.27
N ILE A 147 6.02 -7.18 -10.41
CA ILE A 147 6.18 -6.97 -8.97
C ILE A 147 6.67 -8.25 -8.31
N GLU A 148 7.83 -8.19 -7.65
CA GLU A 148 8.38 -9.33 -6.93
C GLU A 148 7.84 -9.42 -5.50
N SER A 149 7.77 -8.28 -4.82
CA SER A 149 7.22 -8.15 -3.47
C SER A 149 6.53 -6.81 -3.23
N ILE A 150 5.63 -6.80 -2.26
CA ILE A 150 4.99 -5.60 -1.73
C ILE A 150 4.85 -5.74 -0.21
N GLY A 151 4.96 -4.63 0.48
CA GLY A 151 4.75 -4.47 1.91
C GLY A 151 4.30 -3.05 2.23
N ILE A 152 4.03 -2.83 3.51
CA ILE A 152 3.51 -1.56 4.03
C ILE A 152 4.37 -1.05 5.17
N TYR A 153 4.44 0.27 5.28
CA TYR A 153 4.87 0.96 6.49
C TYR A 153 3.65 1.28 7.36
N MET A 154 3.84 1.22 8.67
CA MET A 154 2.85 1.59 9.67
C MET A 154 3.38 2.71 10.55
N LYS A 155 2.57 3.75 10.74
CA LYS A 155 2.78 4.81 11.73
C LYS A 155 2.37 4.26 13.11
N PRO A 156 3.26 4.22 14.10
CA PRO A 156 2.94 3.68 15.43
C PRO A 156 2.11 4.64 16.29
N VAL A 157 2.02 5.92 15.90
CA VAL A 157 1.17 6.92 16.57
C VAL A 157 0.00 7.25 15.66
N THR A 158 -1.19 7.04 16.20
CA THR A 158 -2.45 7.19 15.48
C THR A 158 -2.92 8.65 15.61
N SER A 159 -3.56 9.19 14.58
CA SER A 159 -4.10 10.56 14.66
C SER A 159 -5.11 10.72 15.81
N SER A 160 -5.77 9.64 16.25
CA SER A 160 -6.67 9.65 17.42
C SER A 160 -5.92 9.77 18.75
N MET A 161 -4.70 9.26 18.87
CA MET A 161 -3.84 9.52 20.04
C MET A 161 -3.35 10.98 20.05
N ILE A 162 -3.05 11.55 18.88
CA ILE A 162 -2.65 12.95 18.74
C ILE A 162 -3.80 13.88 19.11
N THR A 163 -5.00 13.71 18.56
CA THR A 163 -6.16 14.58 18.84
C THR A 163 -6.59 14.52 20.30
N ASN A 164 -6.62 13.33 20.91
CA ASN A 164 -6.91 13.17 22.34
C ASN A 164 -5.88 13.86 23.25
N SER A 165 -4.62 13.94 22.83
CA SER A 165 -3.57 14.61 23.60
C SER A 165 -3.65 16.14 23.51
N SER A 166 -3.94 16.70 22.32
CA SER A 166 -4.15 18.15 22.15
C SER A 166 -5.39 18.66 22.88
N ASP A 167 -6.48 17.88 22.92
CA ASP A 167 -7.70 18.25 23.64
C ASP A 167 -7.52 18.22 25.16
N LYS A 168 -6.71 17.29 25.69
CA LYS A 168 -6.34 17.25 27.12
C LYS A 168 -5.44 18.43 27.50
N VAL A 169 -4.53 18.85 26.63
CA VAL A 169 -3.65 20.02 26.86
C VAL A 169 -4.45 21.33 26.83
N GLN A 170 -5.47 21.47 25.97
CA GLN A 170 -6.33 22.66 25.98
C GLN A 170 -7.28 22.71 27.19
N LYS A 171 -7.82 21.57 27.62
CA LYS A 171 -8.69 21.51 28.82
C LYS A 171 -7.94 21.79 30.13
N SER A 172 -6.67 21.44 30.24
CA SER A 172 -5.86 21.76 31.43
C SER A 172 -5.48 23.24 31.54
N LYS A 173 -5.24 23.92 30.41
CA LYS A 173 -4.92 25.38 30.40
C LYS A 173 -6.09 26.30 30.76
N LYS A 174 -7.35 25.83 30.60
CA LYS A 174 -8.54 26.62 30.96
C LYS A 174 -8.92 26.55 32.45
N LYS A 175 -8.31 25.65 33.24
CA LYS A 175 -8.65 25.45 34.66
C LYS A 175 -7.82 26.27 35.65
N THR A 176 -6.84 27.05 35.21
CA THR A 176 -5.89 27.77 36.10
C THR A 176 -5.98 29.29 35.99
N ARG A 177 -7.16 29.86 35.74
CA ARG A 177 -7.38 31.31 35.87
C ARG A 177 -8.46 31.57 36.93
N TYR A 178 -7.98 31.77 38.16
CA TYR A 178 -8.65 32.52 39.22
C TYR A 178 -7.73 33.68 39.60
#